data_AF-A0A6M0BA29-F1
#
_entry.id   AF-A0A6M0BA29-F1
#
_cell.length_a   1.000
_cell.length_b   1.000
_cell.length_c   1.000
_cell.angle_alpha   90.00
_cell.angle_beta   90.00
_cell.angle_gamma   90.00
#
_symmetry.space_group_name_H-M   'P 1'
#
loop_
_entity.id
_entity.type
_entity.pdbx_description
1 polymer ?
#
loop_
_entity_poly.entity_id
_entity_poly.type
_entity_poly.pdbx_seq_one_letter_code
_entity_poly.pdbx_strand_id
1 'polypeptide(L)' 'MPKKPDAVDTEINRLDDISTTLTKIEGNLRKSNANPMAIDLIINSKKFLKKAISDLKTYREIVADNYNGPSKPPKKYK' A
#
# COMPACT_ATOMS: atom_id res chain seq x y z
N MET A 1 -10.95 -18.49 -5.76
CA MET A 1 -10.07 -18.31 -6.93
C MET A 1 -9.14 -17.12 -6.65
N PRO A 2 -7.82 -17.27 -6.75
CA PRO A 2 -6.90 -16.13 -6.55
C PRO A 2 -7.21 -15.02 -7.57
N LYS A 3 -7.28 -13.77 -7.10
CA LYS A 3 -7.52 -12.61 -7.97
C LYS A 3 -6.35 -12.48 -8.94
N LYS A 4 -6.61 -12.06 -10.19
CA LYS A 4 -5.53 -11.77 -11.16
C LYS A 4 -4.57 -10.72 -10.57
N PRO A 5 -3.25 -10.79 -10.84
CA PRO A 5 -2.27 -9.80 -10.39
C PRO A 5 -2.69 -8.36 -10.70
N ASP A 6 -3.36 -8.14 -11.85
CA ASP A 6 -3.87 -6.85 -12.30
C ASP A 6 -4.85 -6.19 -11.31
N ALA A 7 -5.66 -7.00 -10.60
CA ALA A 7 -6.60 -6.49 -9.61
C ALA A 7 -5.87 -6.03 -8.33
N VAL A 8 -4.75 -6.67 -8.00
CA VAL A 8 -3.90 -6.27 -6.87
C VAL A 8 -3.13 -5.00 -7.22
N ASP A 9 -2.63 -4.90 -8.45
CA ASP A 9 -1.96 -3.69 -8.95
C ASP A 9 -2.90 -2.49 -9.00
N THR A 10 -4.15 -2.69 -9.43
CA THR A 10 -5.19 -1.65 -9.40
C THR A 10 -5.42 -1.12 -7.98
N GLU A 11 -5.47 -2.03 -6.99
CA GLU A 11 -5.69 -1.63 -5.60
C GLU A 11 -4.47 -0.92 -4.99
N ILE A 12 -3.25 -1.38 -5.29
CA ILE A 12 -2.01 -0.71 -4.88
C ILE A 12 -1.99 0.73 -5.39
N ASN A 13 -2.28 0.94 -6.69
CA ASN A 13 -2.32 2.27 -7.28
C ASN A 13 -3.34 3.19 -6.60
N ARG A 14 -4.53 2.67 -6.28
CA ARG A 14 -5.56 3.43 -5.54
C ARG A 14 -5.08 3.86 -4.15
N LEU A 15 -4.41 2.97 -3.42
CA LEU A 15 -3.88 3.31 -2.10
C LEU A 15 -2.74 4.33 -2.18
N ASP A 16 -1.89 4.27 -3.21
CA ASP A 16 -0.85 5.27 -3.48
C ASP A 16 -1.45 6.66 -3.81
N ASP A 17 -2.55 6.71 -4.58
CA ASP A 17 -3.28 7.95 -4.86
C ASP A 17 -3.88 8.58 -3.60
N ILE A 18 -4.45 7.75 -2.71
CA ILE A 18 -4.97 8.19 -1.40
C ILE A 18 -3.82 8.73 -0.54
N SER A 19 -2.68 8.05 -0.50
CA SER A 19 -1.48 8.49 0.24
C SER A 19 -0.97 9.85 -0.26
N THR A 20 -0.99 10.06 -1.58
CA THR A 20 -0.64 11.35 -2.20
C THR A 20 -1.63 12.45 -1.80
N THR A 21 -2.92 12.15 -1.80
CA THR A 21 -3.97 13.09 -1.37
C THR A 21 -3.81 13.49 0.09
N LEU A 22 -3.55 12.53 0.98
CA LEU A 22 -3.28 12.81 2.40
C LEU A 22 -2.03 13.67 2.60
N THR A 23 -1.01 13.53 1.74
CA THR A 23 0.18 14.39 1.78
C THR A 23 -0.16 15.84 1.45
N LYS A 24 -1.05 16.08 0.48
CA LYS A 24 -1.55 17.43 0.15
C LYS A 24 -2.37 18.00 1.31
N ILE A 25 -3.25 17.19 1.90
CA ILE A 25 -4.06 17.60 3.07
C ILE A 25 -3.16 17.97 4.26
N GLU A 26 -2.16 17.14 4.58
CA GLU A 26 -1.18 17.42 5.63
C GLU A 26 -0.48 18.78 5.41
N GLY A 27 -0.04 19.03 4.18
CA GLY A 27 0.59 20.30 3.80
C GLY A 27 -0.35 21.50 4.00
N ASN A 28 -1.62 21.37 3.62
CA ASN A 28 -2.62 22.42 3.83
C ASN A 28 -2.90 22.67 5.32
N LEU A 29 -3.04 21.60 6.11
CA LEU A 29 -3.26 21.70 7.57
C LEU A 29 -2.08 22.39 8.27
N ARG A 30 -0.85 22.06 7.89
CA ARG A 30 0.36 22.72 8.42
C ARG A 30 0.39 24.21 8.05
N LYS A 31 -0.02 24.57 6.83
CA LYS A 31 -0.10 25.97 6.38
C LYS A 31 -1.19 26.77 7.07
N SER A 32 -2.34 26.15 7.36
CA SER A 32 -3.47 26.80 8.02
C SER A 32 -3.35 26.87 9.54
N ASN A 33 -2.20 26.50 10.11
CA ASN A 33 -2.01 26.36 11.55
C ASN A 33 -3.11 25.51 12.21
N ALA A 34 -3.51 24.43 11.55
CA ALA A 34 -4.57 23.54 12.03
C ALA A 34 -4.18 22.87 13.35
N ASN A 35 -5.19 22.38 14.07
CA ASN A 35 -4.99 21.62 15.30
C ASN A 35 -3.95 20.49 15.10
N PRO A 36 -2.89 20.41 15.93
CA PRO A 36 -1.88 19.35 15.86
C PRO A 36 -2.47 17.94 15.84
N MET A 37 -3.57 17.71 16.56
CA MET A 37 -4.25 16.40 16.58
C MET A 37 -4.79 15.99 15.20
N ALA A 38 -5.25 16.95 14.38
CA ALA A 38 -5.68 16.68 13.01
C ALA A 38 -4.48 16.31 12.11
N ILE A 39 -3.33 16.97 12.30
CA ILE A 39 -2.10 16.64 11.59
C ILE A 39 -1.62 15.23 11.97
N ASP A 40 -1.65 14.89 13.25
CA ASP A 40 -1.26 13.56 13.75
C ASP A 40 -2.16 12.45 13.20
N LEU A 41 -3.47 12.70 13.11
CA LEU A 41 -4.41 11.76 12.49
C LEU A 41 -4.07 11.48 11.01
N ILE A 42 -3.71 12.51 10.25
CA ILE A 42 -3.28 12.37 8.85
C ILE A 42 -1.97 11.60 8.75
N ILE A 43 -0.99 11.90 9.61
CA ILE A 43 0.28 11.17 9.66
C ILE A 43 0.06 9.68 9.96
N ASN A 44 -0.80 9.36 10.93
CA ASN A 44 -1.10 7.97 11.29
C ASN A 44 -1.83 7.24 10.17
N SER A 45 -2.79 7.90 9.51
CA SER A 45 -3.47 7.36 8.33
C SER A 45 -2.49 7.03 7.20
N LYS A 46 -1.50 7.90 6.94
CA LYS A 46 -0.44 7.65 5.95
C LYS A 46 0.45 6.46 6.33
N LYS A 47 0.80 6.30 7.61
CA LYS A 47 1.56 5.14 8.09
C LYS A 47 0.79 3.84 7.87
N PHE A 48 -0.50 3.84 8.19
CA PHE A 48 -1.38 2.70 7.96
C PHE A 48 -1.44 2.32 6.47
N LEU A 49 -1.65 3.31 5.58
CA LEU A 49 -1.67 3.08 4.13
C LEU A 49 -0.37 2.50 3.60
N LYS A 50 0.79 3.03 4.05
CA LYS A 50 2.10 2.47 3.67
C LYS A 50 2.21 0.99 4.04
N LYS A 51 1.73 0.61 5.22
CA LYS A 51 1.70 -0.80 5.64
C LYS A 51 0.76 -1.62 4.75
N ALA A 52 -0.45 -1.13 4.49
CA ALA A 52 -1.41 -1.83 3.63
C ALA A 52 -0.89 -2.06 2.20
N ILE A 53 -0.22 -1.05 1.62
CA ILE A 53 0.45 -1.17 0.31
C ILE A 53 1.55 -2.22 0.35
N SER A 54 2.37 -2.24 1.42
CA SER A 54 3.42 -3.24 1.59
C SER A 54 2.84 -4.65 1.68
N ASP A 55 1.77 -4.83 2.46
CA ASP A 55 1.10 -6.12 2.61
C ASP A 55 0.49 -6.60 1.27
N LEU A 56 -0.09 -5.69 0.48
CA LEU A 56 -0.61 -6.00 -0.86
C LEU A 56 0.50 -6.34 -1.86
N LYS A 57 1.67 -5.70 -1.80
CA LYS A 57 2.82 -6.05 -2.64
C LYS A 57 3.32 -7.45 -2.35
N THR A 58 3.44 -7.81 -1.07
CA THR A 58 3.76 -9.19 -0.66
C THR A 58 2.71 -10.18 -1.16
N TYR A 59 1.42 -9.85 -1.04
CA TYR A 59 0.34 -10.70 -1.56
C TYR A 59 0.41 -10.86 -3.09
N ARG A 60 0.70 -9.77 -3.81
CA ARG A 60 0.88 -9.79 -5.27
C ARG A 60 1.99 -10.75 -5.68
N GLU A 61 3.13 -10.74 -5.01
CA GLU A 61 4.25 -11.64 -5.27
C GLU A 61 3.83 -13.11 -5.09
N ILE A 62 3.15 -13.43 -3.98
CA ILE A 62 2.62 -14.78 -3.71
C ILE A 62 1.62 -15.21 -4.80
N VAL A 63 0.72 -14.32 -5.22
CA VAL A 63 -0.28 -14.63 -6.26
C VAL A 63 0.38 -14.80 -7.64
N ALA A 64 1.37 -13.97 -7.97
CA ALA A 64 2.11 -14.06 -9.24
C ALA A 64 2.90 -15.37 -9.35
N ASP A 65 3.53 -15.81 -8.24
CA ASP A 65 4.23 -17.10 -8.17
C ASP A 65 3.26 -18.28 -8.35
N ASN A 66 2.01 -18.16 -7.90
CA ASN A 66 0.98 -19.20 -8.06
C ASN A 66 0.29 -19.19 -9.44
N TYR A 67 0.17 -18.03 -10.11
CA TYR A 67 -0.49 -17.90 -11.42
C TYR A 67 0.40 -18.29 -12.60
N ASN A 68 1.72 -18.08 -12.51
CA ASN A 68 2.66 -18.36 -13.61
C ASN A 68 3.17 -19.82 -13.64
N GLY A 69 2.61 -20.70 -12.82
CA GLY A 69 3.19 -22.02 -12.53
C GLY A 69 4.56 -21.88 -11.84
N PRO A 70 5.10 -22.95 -11.22
CA PRO A 70 6.37 -22.88 -10.51
C PRO A 70 7.51 -22.64 -11.51
N SER A 71 7.83 -21.38 -11.78
CA SER A 71 8.97 -21.01 -12.62
C SER A 71 10.30 -21.12 -11.87
N LYS A 72 10.29 -21.40 -10.56
CA LYS A 72 11.49 -21.67 -9.77
C LYS A 72 11.21 -22.76 -8.72
N PRO A 73 12.11 -23.75 -8.54
CA PRO A 73 11.98 -24.72 -7.47
C PRO A 73 11.97 -23.98 -6.12
N PRO A 74 11.24 -24.51 -5.11
CA PRO A 74 11.16 -23.88 -3.80
C PRO A 74 12.55 -23.66 -3.25
N LYS A 75 12.87 -22.41 -2.87
CA LYS A 75 14.09 -22.10 -2.12
C LYS A 75 14.05 -22.94 -0.85
N LYS A 76 14.87 -23.99 -0.80
CA LYS A 76 15.15 -24.74 0.43
C LYS A 76 15.81 -23.74 1.39
N TYR A 77 15.10 -23.36 2.43
CA TYR A 77 15.72 -22.76 3.60
C TYR A 77 16.53 -23.87 4.29
N LYS A 78 17.83 -23.66 4.43
CA LYS A 78 18.74 -24.52 5.22
C LYS A 78 18.63 -24.14 6.69
#